data_AF-A0A950XRI6-F1
#
_entry.id   AF-A0A950XRI6-F1
#
_cell.length_a   1.000
_cell.length_b   1.000
_cell.length_c   1.000
_cell.angle_alpha   90.00
_cell.angle_beta   90.00
_cell.angle_gamma   90.00
#
_symmetry.space_group_name_H-M   'P 1'
#
loop_
_entity.id
_entity.type
_entity.pdbx_description
1 polymer ?
#
loop_
_entity_poly.entity_id
_entity_poly.type
_entity_poly.pdbx_seq_one_letter_code
_entity_poly.pdbx_strand_id
1 'polypeptide(L)'
;MSNAPSVRPVLWIALFAGCAFGQPPPPGQALFQRNCANCHSAEGGAPGVAALNAMSTESIFDALMKGKMKDNAASLTSRERRNIAEFLGKRAYIDPAAGDISKMTNPCPSNPALAATGPSWSGWGGQTNARFQNDSAAGLKASDVPKLKLKWAWGLPGASNSYSQPAVAYGRVFVGSDDGVVYSLDAKSGCAYWAYKSDMFGRFAPIIAPIKGYAGTSQAVYFVTRSSTAYAIDAHDGHLLWKNVVKDGLNNLSATAAYYDGRLYVPLSGTETLTGANLDYECCKSRGTVVAVDANTGKVLWRSQSIPEPLRALGENSKGKQNFGPAGASVWNTPTVDAKRKLIYVGTGNSFGRIAADTSDSILAMRMEDGKIVWHHQEFAGDSFMNGCRPANAKETNCPEKLGPDYDFGGSSAILQSVNGKDILVAAGKGGVAIGLDPDDEGKLIWRTQLWETQAPSAAGLVVWGGTADGQRVYYPLQQPGGGLKALELMTGKVDWNAPVNADRRGQAGPATSIAGIVFTGGWDGILRAVDSTGKIVWSYDSKRDYQTINGVIANGGSFGCAGPIIAGGMLYVASGYTGIQGGSQGNVVLAFGPE
;
A
#
# COMPACT_ATOMS: atom_id res chain seq x y z
N MET A 1 64.28 36.03 -24.48
CA MET A 1 63.54 36.41 -23.26
C MET A 1 62.23 35.64 -23.24
N SER A 2 61.86 35.17 -22.04
CA SER A 2 60.63 34.46 -21.63
C SER A 2 60.30 33.09 -22.24
N ASN A 3 60.70 32.06 -21.49
CA ASN A 3 60.20 30.68 -21.50
C ASN A 3 58.70 30.62 -21.15
N ALA A 4 57.94 29.79 -21.86
CA ALA A 4 56.63 29.29 -21.41
C ALA A 4 56.75 27.79 -21.14
N PRO A 5 56.29 27.26 -19.99
CA PRO A 5 56.44 25.86 -19.64
C PRO A 5 55.32 24.99 -20.23
N SER A 6 55.70 23.78 -20.62
CA SER A 6 54.82 22.71 -21.05
C SER A 6 54.05 22.13 -19.86
N VAL A 7 52.72 22.09 -19.96
CA VAL A 7 51.86 21.39 -18.99
C VAL A 7 51.40 20.09 -19.63
N ARG A 8 51.85 18.96 -19.07
CA ARG A 8 51.38 17.61 -19.39
C ARG A 8 49.93 17.43 -18.92
N PRO A 9 49.05 16.72 -19.65
CA PRO A 9 47.75 16.37 -19.12
C PRO A 9 47.92 15.27 -18.07
N VAL A 10 47.60 15.60 -16.82
CA VAL A 10 47.44 14.61 -15.75
C VAL A 10 46.09 13.94 -15.95
N LEU A 11 46.12 12.68 -16.40
CA LEU A 11 44.98 11.79 -16.47
C LEU A 11 44.51 11.47 -15.05
N TRP A 12 43.52 12.20 -14.55
CA TRP A 12 42.81 11.82 -13.32
C TRP A 12 41.92 10.62 -13.63
N ILE A 13 42.43 9.42 -13.37
CA ILE A 13 41.59 8.23 -13.21
C ILE A 13 40.82 8.42 -11.89
N ALA A 14 39.63 9.01 -11.98
CA ALA A 14 38.66 8.91 -10.92
C ALA A 14 38.19 7.45 -10.86
N LEU A 15 38.80 6.68 -9.96
CA LEU A 15 38.21 5.45 -9.46
C LEU A 15 36.88 5.83 -8.80
N PHE A 16 35.79 5.74 -9.56
CA PHE A 16 34.46 5.66 -9.00
C PHE A 16 34.38 4.38 -8.19
N ALA A 17 34.67 4.48 -6.89
CA ALA A 17 34.17 3.54 -5.92
C ALA A 17 32.64 3.62 -6.01
N GLY A 18 32.05 2.67 -6.73
CA GLY A 18 30.61 2.51 -6.78
C GLY A 18 30.12 2.35 -5.34
N CYS A 19 29.41 3.36 -4.83
CA CYS A 19 28.59 3.19 -3.65
C CYS A 19 27.57 2.12 -4.01
N ALA A 20 27.85 0.89 -3.57
CA ALA A 20 26.93 -0.21 -3.61
C ALA A 20 25.63 0.26 -2.98
N PHE A 21 24.56 0.17 -3.76
CA PHE A 21 23.19 0.27 -3.30
C PHE A 21 23.07 -0.44 -1.95
N GLY A 22 22.54 0.25 -0.94
CA GLY A 22 22.21 -0.38 0.34
C GLY A 22 21.40 -1.62 0.05
N GLN A 23 22.04 -2.79 0.21
CA GLN A 23 21.45 -4.03 -0.19
C GLN A 23 20.17 -4.25 0.63
N PRO A 24 19.13 -4.90 0.06
CA PRO A 24 18.09 -5.47 0.90
C PRO A 24 18.77 -6.24 2.04
N PRO A 25 18.18 -6.25 3.27
CA PRO A 25 18.75 -7.01 4.38
C PRO A 25 19.12 -8.39 3.84
N PRO A 26 20.34 -8.89 4.13
CA PRO A 26 20.86 -10.05 3.43
C PRO A 26 19.80 -11.16 3.47
N PRO A 27 19.57 -11.88 2.36
CA PRO A 27 18.69 -13.04 2.38
C PRO A 27 19.00 -13.88 3.62
N GLY A 28 18.01 -14.53 4.24
CA GLY A 28 18.23 -15.29 5.47
C GLY A 28 19.44 -16.23 5.40
N GLN A 29 19.78 -16.70 4.20
CA GLN A 29 21.03 -17.38 3.86
C GLN A 29 22.31 -16.60 4.21
N ALA A 30 22.44 -15.35 3.79
CA ALA A 30 23.62 -14.52 4.07
C ALA A 30 23.71 -14.13 5.54
N LEU A 31 22.58 -13.91 6.21
CA LEU A 31 22.53 -13.74 7.67
C LEU A 31 22.98 -15.02 8.39
N PHE A 32 22.52 -16.18 7.94
CA PHE A 32 22.95 -17.46 8.48
C PHE A 32 24.44 -17.71 8.25
N GLN A 33 24.94 -17.45 7.03
CA GLN A 33 26.36 -17.58 6.68
C GLN A 33 27.25 -16.73 7.59
N ARG A 34 26.88 -15.47 7.81
CA ARG A 34 27.68 -14.54 8.60
C ARG A 34 27.67 -14.84 10.10
N ASN A 35 26.54 -15.29 10.65
CA ASN A 35 26.33 -15.31 12.10
C ASN A 35 26.19 -16.72 12.70
N CYS A 36 25.91 -17.74 11.88
CA CYS A 36 25.52 -19.07 12.36
C CYS A 36 26.33 -20.20 11.72
N ALA A 37 26.74 -20.07 10.45
CA ALA A 37 27.27 -21.19 9.66
C ALA A 37 28.52 -21.85 10.24
N ASN A 38 29.40 -21.09 10.90
CA ASN A 38 30.61 -21.66 11.52
C ASN A 38 30.28 -22.73 12.56
N CYS A 39 29.28 -22.48 13.42
CA CYS A 39 28.87 -23.43 14.46
C CYS A 39 27.98 -24.57 13.94
N HIS A 40 27.33 -24.38 12.78
CA HIS A 40 26.42 -25.33 12.14
C HIS A 40 27.05 -26.05 10.91
N SER A 41 28.37 -25.98 10.80
CA SER A 41 29.16 -26.70 9.80
C SER A 41 29.34 -28.18 10.21
N ALA A 42 29.90 -29.01 9.31
CA ALA A 42 30.17 -30.42 9.62
C ALA A 42 31.18 -30.61 10.76
N GLU A 43 32.01 -29.59 11.03
CA GLU A 43 33.01 -29.57 12.10
C GLU A 43 32.52 -28.82 13.34
N GLY A 44 31.31 -28.25 13.29
CA GLY A 44 30.69 -27.50 14.39
C GLY A 44 29.96 -28.42 15.38
N GLY A 45 29.98 -28.05 16.66
CA GLY A 45 29.30 -28.80 17.72
C GLY A 45 27.77 -28.64 17.77
N ALA A 46 27.15 -27.96 16.80
CA ALA A 46 25.70 -27.72 16.72
C ALA A 46 25.05 -28.55 15.60
N PRO A 47 23.70 -28.72 15.59
CA PRO A 47 23.01 -29.46 14.54
C PRO A 47 23.31 -28.88 13.15
N GLY A 48 23.72 -29.72 12.20
CA GLY A 48 24.01 -29.29 10.84
C GLY A 48 22.79 -28.74 10.10
N VAL A 49 23.02 -28.00 9.01
CA VAL A 49 21.98 -27.35 8.20
C VAL A 49 20.87 -28.30 7.75
N ALA A 50 21.19 -29.56 7.44
CA ALA A 50 20.19 -30.56 7.07
C ALA A 50 19.19 -30.86 8.20
N ALA A 51 19.66 -30.90 9.46
CA ALA A 51 18.82 -31.09 10.63
C ALA A 51 17.98 -29.85 10.92
N LEU A 52 18.54 -28.65 10.76
CA LEU A 52 17.79 -27.39 10.88
C LEU A 52 16.70 -27.28 9.82
N ASN A 53 16.97 -27.69 8.58
CA ASN A 53 16.00 -27.70 7.48
C ASN A 53 14.84 -28.68 7.70
N ALA A 54 14.99 -29.64 8.61
CA ALA A 54 13.93 -30.57 9.01
C ALA A 54 13.06 -30.01 10.15
N MET A 55 13.44 -28.89 10.76
CA MET A 55 12.65 -28.19 11.78
C MET A 55 11.66 -27.20 11.15
N SER A 56 10.62 -26.81 11.90
CA SER A 56 9.71 -25.75 11.47
C SER A 56 10.35 -24.37 11.60
N THR A 57 9.94 -23.42 10.75
CA THR A 57 10.33 -22.00 10.85
C THR A 57 10.10 -21.43 12.26
N GLU A 58 9.02 -21.82 12.92
CA GLU A 58 8.67 -21.35 14.26
C GLU A 58 9.61 -21.90 15.33
N SER A 59 9.95 -23.19 15.26
CA SER A 59 10.89 -23.79 16.21
C SER A 59 12.28 -23.16 16.10
N ILE A 60 12.71 -22.81 14.88
CA ILE A 60 13.98 -22.13 14.65
C ILE A 60 13.91 -20.69 15.17
N PHE A 61 12.83 -19.97 14.89
CA PHE A 61 12.64 -18.60 15.38
C PHE A 61 12.57 -18.54 16.91
N ASP A 62 11.81 -19.44 17.54
CA ASP A 62 11.70 -19.53 19.00
C ASP A 62 13.05 -19.86 19.65
N ALA A 63 13.86 -20.73 19.03
CA ALA A 63 15.21 -21.02 19.49
C ALA A 63 16.10 -19.77 19.50
N LEU A 64 15.96 -18.89 18.49
CA LEU A 64 16.71 -17.63 18.37
C LEU A 64 16.15 -16.51 19.25
N MET A 65 14.85 -16.53 19.59
CA MET A 65 14.21 -15.47 20.37
C MET A 65 14.23 -15.72 21.88
N LYS A 66 13.94 -16.95 22.30
CA LYS A 66 13.74 -17.33 23.72
C LYS A 66 14.38 -18.66 24.12
N GLY A 67 14.88 -19.44 23.16
CA GLY A 67 15.49 -20.74 23.41
C GLY A 67 17.01 -20.72 23.52
N LYS A 68 17.64 -21.88 23.33
CA LYS A 68 19.08 -22.11 23.54
C LYS A 68 20.01 -21.25 22.66
N MET A 69 19.49 -20.65 21.58
CA MET A 69 20.28 -19.81 20.68
C MET A 69 20.07 -18.30 20.91
N LYS A 70 19.28 -17.91 21.92
CA LYS A 70 18.96 -16.50 22.20
C LYS A 70 20.20 -15.64 22.40
N ASP A 71 21.16 -16.11 23.19
CA ASP A 71 22.35 -15.33 23.54
C ASP A 71 23.32 -15.25 22.35
N ASN A 72 23.47 -16.34 21.60
CA ASN A 72 24.25 -16.35 20.36
C ASN A 72 23.64 -15.46 19.26
N ALA A 73 22.32 -15.25 19.29
CA ALA A 73 21.61 -14.37 18.38
C ALA A 73 21.43 -12.94 18.93
N ALA A 74 22.02 -12.60 20.08
CA ALA A 74 21.74 -11.34 20.78
C ALA A 74 22.01 -10.08 19.94
N SER A 75 23.02 -10.11 19.06
CA SER A 75 23.37 -9.02 18.14
C SER A 75 22.42 -8.89 16.95
N LEU A 76 21.54 -9.87 16.72
CA LEU A 76 20.56 -9.88 15.64
C LEU A 76 19.25 -9.27 16.11
N THR A 77 18.65 -8.45 15.25
CA THR A 77 17.27 -7.96 15.43
C THR A 77 16.26 -9.10 15.32
N SER A 78 15.05 -8.91 15.84
CA SER A 78 13.95 -9.88 15.72
C SER A 78 13.66 -10.23 14.26
N ARG A 79 13.81 -9.30 13.32
CA ARG A 79 13.61 -9.57 11.89
C ARG A 79 14.74 -10.39 11.29
N GLU A 80 16.00 -10.13 11.65
CA GLU A 80 17.13 -10.94 11.17
C GLU A 80 17.01 -12.39 11.65
N ARG A 81 16.61 -12.57 12.92
CA ARG A 81 16.31 -13.89 13.48
C ARG A 81 15.19 -14.59 12.70
N ARG A 82 14.12 -13.86 12.35
CA ARG A 82 13.04 -14.38 11.49
C ARG A 82 13.54 -14.74 10.09
N ASN A 83 14.32 -13.88 9.45
CA ASN A 83 14.84 -14.15 8.10
C ASN A 83 15.71 -15.41 8.10
N ILE A 84 16.57 -15.60 9.11
CA ILE A 84 17.34 -16.84 9.29
C ILE A 84 16.39 -18.04 9.45
N ALA A 85 15.38 -17.91 10.29
CA ALA A 85 14.39 -18.96 10.50
C ALA A 85 13.60 -19.31 9.22
N GLU A 86 13.17 -18.33 8.44
CA GLU A 86 12.44 -18.52 7.19
C GLU A 86 13.31 -19.15 6.10
N PHE A 87 14.59 -18.78 6.06
CA PHE A 87 15.57 -19.41 5.18
C PHE A 87 15.77 -20.89 5.52
N LEU A 88 16.02 -21.21 6.79
CA LEU A 88 16.26 -22.57 7.24
C LEU A 88 14.98 -23.43 7.17
N GLY A 89 13.85 -22.87 7.61
CA GLY A 89 12.55 -23.56 7.62
C GLY A 89 11.87 -23.62 6.25
N LYS A 90 12.44 -22.97 5.22
CA LYS A 90 11.98 -22.95 3.81
C LYS A 90 10.53 -22.48 3.61
N ARG A 91 9.96 -21.80 4.61
CA ARG A 91 8.65 -21.15 4.55
C ARG A 91 8.60 -19.95 5.46
N ALA A 92 7.65 -19.05 5.21
CA ALA A 92 7.37 -17.91 6.07
C ALA A 92 7.06 -18.35 7.51
N TYR A 93 7.46 -17.52 8.47
CA TYR A 93 7.12 -17.73 9.87
C TYR A 93 5.63 -17.46 10.11
N ILE A 94 4.98 -18.35 10.85
CA ILE A 94 3.59 -18.25 11.27
C ILE A 94 3.59 -18.40 12.79
N ASP A 95 3.33 -17.33 13.54
CA ASP A 95 3.18 -17.44 14.99
C ASP A 95 1.98 -18.38 15.30
N PRO A 96 2.16 -19.53 16.00
CA PRO A 96 1.05 -20.42 16.37
C PRO A 96 0.09 -19.78 17.39
N ALA A 97 0.51 -18.69 18.04
CA ALA A 97 -0.33 -17.82 18.87
C ALA A 97 -0.97 -16.68 18.06
N ALA A 98 -0.67 -16.53 16.77
CA ALA A 98 -1.23 -15.50 15.93
C ALA A 98 -2.76 -15.62 15.90
N GLY A 99 -3.46 -14.53 16.21
CA GLY A 99 -4.92 -14.53 16.27
C GLY A 99 -5.49 -15.11 17.57
N ASP A 100 -4.67 -15.51 18.54
CA ASP A 100 -5.14 -15.99 19.84
C ASP A 100 -5.06 -14.88 20.89
N ILE A 101 -6.20 -14.22 21.15
CA ILE A 101 -6.30 -13.11 22.10
C ILE A 101 -5.88 -13.50 23.52
N SER A 102 -6.01 -14.78 23.90
CA SER A 102 -5.64 -15.27 25.24
C SER A 102 -4.13 -15.25 25.49
N LYS A 103 -3.34 -15.21 24.42
CA LYS A 103 -1.86 -15.15 24.48
C LYS A 103 -1.34 -13.72 24.36
N MET A 104 -2.22 -12.74 24.15
CA MET A 104 -1.85 -11.33 24.14
C MET A 104 -1.71 -10.83 25.58
N THR A 105 -0.81 -9.87 25.76
CA THR A 105 -0.44 -9.27 27.05
C THR A 105 -1.35 -8.12 27.46
N ASN A 106 -2.22 -7.64 26.56
CA ASN A 106 -3.12 -6.50 26.80
C ASN A 106 -4.58 -6.75 26.34
N PRO A 107 -5.20 -7.91 26.61
CA PRO A 107 -6.60 -8.10 26.27
C PRO A 107 -7.46 -7.09 27.04
N CYS A 108 -8.55 -6.64 26.44
CA CYS A 108 -9.54 -5.83 27.14
C CYS A 108 -10.18 -6.65 28.27
N PRO A 109 -10.53 -6.05 29.42
CA PRO A 109 -11.16 -6.76 30.53
C PRO A 109 -12.52 -7.40 30.17
N SER A 110 -13.19 -6.84 29.17
CA SER A 110 -14.44 -7.35 28.62
C SER A 110 -14.58 -7.00 27.15
N ASN A 111 -15.47 -7.71 26.43
CA ASN A 111 -15.82 -7.43 25.04
C ASN A 111 -17.29 -6.97 24.96
N PRO A 112 -17.61 -5.71 25.31
CA PRO A 112 -18.99 -5.21 25.26
C PRO A 112 -19.50 -5.21 23.82
N ALA A 113 -20.83 -5.18 23.67
CA ALA A 113 -21.47 -4.97 22.36
C ALA A 113 -20.89 -3.73 21.67
N LEU A 114 -20.89 -3.73 20.33
CA LEU A 114 -20.47 -2.58 19.54
C LEU A 114 -21.24 -1.32 19.99
N ALA A 115 -20.51 -0.22 20.17
CA ALA A 115 -21.11 1.04 20.59
C ALA A 115 -22.13 1.55 19.54
N ALA A 116 -22.93 2.55 19.91
CA ALA A 116 -23.74 3.27 18.93
C ALA A 116 -22.87 3.86 17.81
N THR A 117 -23.49 4.07 16.64
CA THR A 117 -22.82 4.72 15.51
C THR A 117 -22.27 6.09 15.95
N GLY A 118 -21.01 6.34 15.60
CA GLY A 118 -20.31 7.59 15.90
C GLY A 118 -19.30 7.93 14.80
N PRO A 119 -18.37 8.87 15.07
CA PRO A 119 -17.27 9.17 14.17
C PRO A 119 -16.55 7.90 13.71
N SER A 120 -16.36 7.76 12.40
CA SER A 120 -15.79 6.55 11.81
C SER A 120 -14.94 6.86 10.59
N TRP A 121 -14.00 5.96 10.31
CA TRP A 121 -13.23 5.90 9.08
C TRP A 121 -13.17 4.43 8.65
N SER A 122 -13.62 4.13 7.44
CA SER A 122 -13.66 2.76 6.95
C SER A 122 -13.18 2.65 5.50
N GLY A 123 -12.49 1.56 5.19
CA GLY A 123 -11.84 1.40 3.89
C GLY A 123 -10.71 2.41 3.67
N TRP A 124 -10.32 2.57 2.41
CA TRP A 124 -9.18 3.42 2.05
C TRP A 124 -9.45 4.92 2.27
N GLY A 125 -10.46 5.48 1.61
CA GLY A 125 -10.82 6.91 1.72
C GLY A 125 -12.32 7.15 1.75
N GLY A 126 -13.08 6.19 2.29
CA GLY A 126 -14.55 6.15 2.17
C GLY A 126 -15.01 5.80 0.75
N GLN A 127 -16.31 5.93 0.50
CA GLN A 127 -16.91 5.58 -0.79
C GLN A 127 -16.34 6.41 -1.96
N THR A 128 -16.06 7.68 -1.73
CA THR A 128 -15.58 8.61 -2.77
C THR A 128 -14.05 8.67 -2.87
N ASN A 129 -13.33 7.88 -2.07
CA ASN A 129 -11.88 7.92 -1.90
C ASN A 129 -11.30 9.30 -1.52
N ALA A 130 -12.13 10.24 -1.04
CA ALA A 130 -11.73 11.61 -0.77
C ALA A 130 -10.65 11.75 0.30
N ARG A 131 -10.51 10.76 1.20
CA ARG A 131 -9.59 10.79 2.34
C ARG A 131 -9.69 12.07 3.19
N PHE A 132 -10.89 12.65 3.22
CA PHE A 132 -11.23 13.84 3.97
C PHE A 132 -12.24 13.50 5.06
N GLN A 133 -12.08 14.12 6.22
CA GLN A 133 -13.06 14.08 7.29
C GLN A 133 -13.60 15.49 7.57
N ASN A 134 -14.93 15.61 7.53
CA ASN A 134 -15.60 16.82 7.99
C ASN A 134 -15.45 16.98 9.51
N ASP A 135 -15.76 18.17 10.02
CA ASP A 135 -15.58 18.53 11.44
C ASP A 135 -16.23 17.53 12.41
N SER A 136 -17.45 17.06 12.10
CA SER A 136 -18.19 16.14 12.97
C SER A 136 -17.55 14.75 13.05
N ALA A 137 -17.05 14.24 11.92
CA ALA A 137 -16.41 12.92 11.88
C ALA A 137 -14.94 12.99 12.33
N ALA A 138 -14.25 14.08 12.04
CA ALA A 138 -12.88 14.30 12.47
C ALA A 138 -12.80 14.45 13.99
N GLY A 139 -13.69 15.25 14.60
CA GLY A 139 -13.59 15.65 16.00
C GLY A 139 -12.32 16.42 16.34
N LEU A 140 -11.58 16.89 15.32
CA LEU A 140 -10.37 17.69 15.41
C LEU A 140 -10.55 18.96 14.58
N LYS A 141 -10.11 20.10 15.12
CA LYS A 141 -10.02 21.35 14.38
C LYS A 141 -8.56 21.66 14.04
N ALA A 142 -8.35 22.53 13.06
CA ALA A 142 -7.01 23.01 12.70
C ALA A 142 -6.21 23.55 13.91
N SER A 143 -6.89 24.22 14.85
CA SER A 143 -6.30 24.76 16.09
C SER A 143 -5.79 23.69 17.07
N ASP A 144 -6.27 22.45 16.95
CA ASP A 144 -5.89 21.35 17.83
C ASP A 144 -4.64 20.63 17.32
N VAL A 145 -4.37 20.70 16.02
CA VAL A 145 -3.29 19.96 15.35
C VAL A 145 -1.90 20.28 15.90
N PRO A 146 -1.52 21.55 16.15
CA PRO A 146 -0.23 21.85 16.78
C PRO A 146 -0.06 21.26 18.19
N LYS A 147 -1.16 20.86 18.84
CA LYS A 147 -1.19 20.33 20.21
C LYS A 147 -1.29 18.80 20.26
N LEU A 148 -1.26 18.12 19.11
CA LEU A 148 -1.34 16.66 19.08
C LEU A 148 -0.16 16.02 19.81
N LYS A 149 -0.47 15.08 20.71
CA LYS A 149 0.48 14.24 21.43
C LYS A 149 0.17 12.77 21.20
N LEU A 150 1.21 11.95 21.26
CA LEU A 150 1.08 10.50 21.27
C LEU A 150 0.32 10.09 22.54
N LYS A 151 -0.87 9.51 22.38
CA LYS A 151 -1.69 9.01 23.49
C LYS A 151 -1.37 7.56 23.80
N TRP A 152 -1.15 6.75 22.77
CA TRP A 152 -0.63 5.39 22.92
C TRP A 152 0.10 4.91 21.66
N ALA A 153 0.98 3.94 21.87
CA ALA A 153 1.65 3.16 20.83
C ALA A 153 1.36 1.67 21.05
N TRP A 154 1.06 0.96 19.97
CA TRP A 154 0.68 -0.46 20.00
C TRP A 154 1.54 -1.25 19.02
N GLY A 155 2.27 -2.25 19.52
CA GLY A 155 3.18 -3.03 18.69
C GLY A 155 2.46 -4.18 18.01
N LEU A 156 2.65 -4.34 16.70
CA LEU A 156 2.16 -5.47 15.91
C LEU A 156 3.08 -6.68 16.16
N PRO A 157 2.62 -7.71 16.90
CA PRO A 157 3.44 -8.88 17.23
C PRO A 157 3.92 -9.57 15.96
N GLY A 158 5.22 -9.87 15.89
CA GLY A 158 5.80 -10.59 14.76
C GLY A 158 5.78 -9.82 13.43
N ALA A 159 5.34 -8.56 13.41
CA ALA A 159 5.33 -7.77 12.19
C ALA A 159 6.69 -7.12 11.92
N SER A 160 6.92 -6.75 10.67
CA SER A 160 8.14 -6.04 10.25
C SER A 160 7.89 -4.87 9.32
N ASN A 161 6.73 -4.87 8.69
CA ASN A 161 6.19 -3.80 7.89
C ASN A 161 4.73 -3.61 8.27
N SER A 162 4.26 -2.39 8.14
CA SER A 162 2.87 -2.06 8.04
C SER A 162 2.47 -1.86 6.58
N TYR A 163 1.66 -2.79 6.09
CA TYR A 163 0.89 -2.62 4.86
C TYR A 163 -0.54 -2.16 5.16
N SER A 164 -0.86 -1.88 6.43
CA SER A 164 -2.22 -1.58 6.87
C SER A 164 -2.43 -0.11 7.17
N GLN A 165 -3.49 0.44 6.61
CA GLN A 165 -4.18 1.58 7.17
C GLN A 165 -5.15 1.08 8.25
N PRO A 166 -5.17 1.67 9.47
CA PRO A 166 -6.20 1.37 10.44
C PRO A 166 -7.58 1.84 9.98
N ALA A 167 -8.64 1.22 10.48
CA ALA A 167 -10.01 1.69 10.36
C ALA A 167 -10.59 1.95 11.75
N VAL A 168 -11.53 2.90 11.87
CA VAL A 168 -12.19 3.23 13.13
C VAL A 168 -13.70 3.17 12.95
N ALA A 169 -14.39 2.41 13.80
CA ALA A 169 -15.84 2.40 13.86
C ALA A 169 -16.29 1.86 15.22
N TYR A 170 -17.45 2.28 15.70
CA TYR A 170 -18.07 1.73 16.93
C TYR A 170 -17.16 1.78 18.17
N GLY A 171 -16.32 2.81 18.29
CA GLY A 171 -15.36 2.96 19.39
C GLY A 171 -14.14 2.03 19.31
N ARG A 172 -13.91 1.39 18.16
CA ARG A 172 -12.84 0.41 17.96
C ARG A 172 -11.90 0.82 16.83
N VAL A 173 -10.64 0.40 16.93
CA VAL A 173 -9.63 0.47 15.87
C VAL A 173 -9.43 -0.94 15.31
N PHE A 174 -9.59 -1.11 14.00
CA PHE A 174 -9.32 -2.35 13.30
C PHE A 174 -8.05 -2.20 12.46
N VAL A 175 -7.11 -3.13 12.58
CA VAL A 175 -5.81 -3.03 11.90
C VAL A 175 -5.27 -4.40 11.52
N GLY A 176 -4.70 -4.52 10.32
CA GLY A 176 -4.03 -5.72 9.86
C GLY A 176 -2.51 -5.66 10.04
N SER A 177 -1.88 -6.82 10.11
CA SER A 177 -0.44 -7.00 10.27
C SER A 177 0.16 -7.75 9.06
N ASP A 178 1.44 -7.52 8.75
CA ASP A 178 2.13 -8.19 7.63
C ASP A 178 2.39 -9.69 7.86
N ASP A 179 2.06 -10.20 9.06
CA ASP A 179 1.98 -11.63 9.34
C ASP A 179 0.59 -12.22 9.04
N GLY A 180 -0.41 -11.41 8.67
CA GLY A 180 -1.76 -11.86 8.33
C GLY A 180 -2.74 -11.89 9.50
N VAL A 181 -2.41 -11.32 10.66
CA VAL A 181 -3.37 -11.14 11.74
C VAL A 181 -4.14 -9.83 11.57
N VAL A 182 -5.44 -9.85 11.82
CA VAL A 182 -6.30 -8.67 11.94
C VAL A 182 -6.69 -8.52 13.41
N TYR A 183 -6.57 -7.31 13.94
CA TYR A 183 -6.87 -6.99 15.34
C TYR A 183 -8.04 -6.03 15.44
N SER A 184 -8.79 -6.12 16.53
CA SER A 184 -9.70 -5.07 17.01
C SER A 184 -9.22 -4.57 18.35
N LEU A 185 -9.03 -3.26 18.47
CA LEU A 185 -8.56 -2.58 19.67
C LEU A 185 -9.62 -1.58 20.15
N ASP A 186 -9.66 -1.31 21.45
CA ASP A 186 -10.39 -0.16 21.99
C ASP A 186 -9.74 1.14 21.53
N ALA A 187 -10.52 2.07 20.97
CA ALA A 187 -9.98 3.28 20.37
C ALA A 187 -9.33 4.22 21.40
N LYS A 188 -9.77 4.17 22.66
CA LYS A 188 -9.31 5.04 23.75
C LYS A 188 -8.08 4.48 24.45
N SER A 189 -8.16 3.23 24.90
CA SER A 189 -7.15 2.58 25.72
C SER A 189 -6.16 1.73 24.91
N GLY A 190 -6.55 1.31 23.69
CA GLY A 190 -5.75 0.42 22.85
C GLY A 190 -5.62 -1.01 23.36
N CYS A 191 -6.39 -1.43 24.38
CA CYS A 191 -6.50 -2.85 24.73
C CYS A 191 -7.10 -3.63 23.55
N ALA A 192 -6.75 -4.91 23.42
CA ALA A 192 -7.23 -5.74 22.32
C ALA A 192 -8.53 -6.47 22.68
N TYR A 193 -9.56 -6.36 21.85
CA TYR A 193 -10.81 -7.12 22.00
C TYR A 193 -10.70 -8.53 21.43
N TRP A 194 -10.10 -8.64 20.24
CA TRP A 194 -9.93 -9.90 19.53
C TRP A 194 -8.81 -9.80 18.51
N ALA A 195 -8.35 -10.96 18.04
CA ALA A 195 -7.41 -11.12 16.95
C ALA A 195 -7.89 -12.24 16.03
N TYR A 196 -7.66 -12.14 14.72
CA TYR A 196 -8.04 -13.16 13.74
C TYR A 196 -6.87 -13.46 12.80
N LYS A 197 -6.48 -14.72 12.67
CA LYS A 197 -5.43 -15.16 11.74
C LYS A 197 -6.02 -15.53 10.39
N SER A 198 -5.69 -14.74 9.37
CA SER A 198 -6.02 -15.03 7.97
C SER A 198 -4.97 -15.95 7.32
N ASP A 199 -5.23 -16.34 6.07
CA ASP A 199 -4.34 -17.21 5.29
C ASP A 199 -3.03 -16.54 4.88
N MET A 200 -3.05 -15.22 4.69
CA MET A 200 -1.90 -14.40 4.31
C MET A 200 -2.17 -12.94 4.67
N PHE A 201 -1.13 -12.12 4.80
CA PHE A 201 -1.33 -10.68 4.87
C PHE A 201 -1.90 -10.10 3.57
N GLY A 202 -2.57 -8.97 3.69
CA GLY A 202 -3.04 -8.12 2.60
C GLY A 202 -2.50 -6.71 2.71
N ARG A 203 -2.83 -5.86 1.73
CA ARG A 203 -2.77 -4.41 1.91
C ARG A 203 -4.09 -3.99 2.54
N PHE A 204 -4.10 -3.87 3.87
CA PHE A 204 -5.31 -3.78 4.67
C PHE A 204 -5.75 -2.31 4.85
N ALA A 205 -6.94 -1.96 4.41
CA ALA A 205 -7.73 -0.89 4.99
C ALA A 205 -9.09 -1.49 5.34
N PRO A 206 -9.25 -2.07 6.55
CA PRO A 206 -10.44 -2.84 6.89
C PRO A 206 -11.73 -2.05 6.63
N ILE A 207 -12.73 -2.72 6.03
CA ILE A 207 -14.04 -2.13 5.77
C ILE A 207 -14.99 -2.65 6.84
N ILE A 208 -15.66 -1.75 7.55
CA ILE A 208 -16.63 -2.05 8.58
C ILE A 208 -17.97 -1.65 7.97
N ALA A 209 -18.82 -2.64 7.71
CA ALA A 209 -20.08 -2.39 7.06
C ALA A 209 -21.16 -3.41 7.48
N PRO A 210 -22.44 -3.10 7.23
CA PRO A 210 -23.54 -3.99 7.58
C PRO A 210 -23.44 -5.33 6.86
N ILE A 211 -23.79 -6.40 7.58
CA ILE A 211 -23.97 -7.74 7.05
C ILE A 211 -25.36 -8.29 7.45
N LYS A 212 -25.95 -9.09 6.57
CA LYS A 212 -27.25 -9.74 6.77
C LYS A 212 -27.11 -11.25 6.70
N GLY A 213 -28.03 -11.98 7.35
CA GLY A 213 -28.09 -13.45 7.29
C GLY A 213 -27.28 -14.17 8.38
N TYR A 214 -26.70 -13.45 9.33
CA TYR A 214 -25.94 -14.00 10.46
C TYR A 214 -26.64 -13.66 11.77
N ALA A 215 -26.99 -14.69 12.55
CA ALA A 215 -27.67 -14.50 13.84
C ALA A 215 -26.71 -13.86 14.86
N GLY A 216 -27.13 -12.78 15.50
CA GLY A 216 -26.31 -12.05 16.47
C GLY A 216 -25.30 -11.06 15.87
N THR A 217 -25.12 -11.07 14.55
CA THR A 217 -24.16 -10.21 13.85
C THR A 217 -24.88 -9.20 12.97
N SER A 218 -24.53 -7.93 13.10
CA SER A 218 -25.04 -6.85 12.23
C SER A 218 -23.95 -6.11 11.48
N GLN A 219 -22.69 -6.27 11.88
CA GLN A 219 -21.53 -5.57 11.33
C GLN A 219 -20.41 -6.57 11.10
N ALA A 220 -19.81 -6.51 9.91
CA ALA A 220 -18.65 -7.31 9.56
C ALA A 220 -17.44 -6.41 9.29
N VAL A 221 -16.26 -6.98 9.52
CA VAL A 221 -14.99 -6.49 8.99
C VAL A 221 -14.70 -7.25 7.71
N TYR A 222 -14.68 -6.53 6.59
CA TYR A 222 -14.28 -7.04 5.29
C TYR A 222 -12.83 -6.66 4.97
N PHE A 223 -12.08 -7.62 4.46
CA PHE A 223 -10.72 -7.41 4.00
C PHE A 223 -10.32 -8.48 2.98
N VAL A 224 -9.18 -8.26 2.34
CA VAL A 224 -8.68 -9.12 1.28
C VAL A 224 -7.18 -9.37 1.46
N THR A 225 -6.70 -10.57 1.10
CA THR A 225 -5.32 -11.02 1.38
C THR A 225 -4.54 -11.30 0.09
N ARG A 226 -3.20 -11.28 0.12
CA ARG A 226 -2.38 -11.45 -1.10
C ARG A 226 -2.54 -12.81 -1.80
N SER A 227 -3.11 -13.80 -1.13
CA SER A 227 -3.52 -15.10 -1.70
C SER A 227 -4.77 -15.01 -2.60
N SER A 228 -5.33 -13.81 -2.84
CA SER A 228 -6.57 -13.62 -3.60
C SER A 228 -7.82 -14.11 -2.86
N THR A 229 -7.83 -14.03 -1.52
CA THR A 229 -8.96 -14.41 -0.67
C THR A 229 -9.65 -13.16 -0.11
N ALA A 230 -10.98 -13.10 -0.24
CA ALA A 230 -11.82 -12.11 0.43
C ALA A 230 -12.42 -12.72 1.70
N TYR A 231 -12.56 -11.91 2.74
CA TYR A 231 -13.05 -12.29 4.05
C TYR A 231 -14.17 -11.39 4.53
N ALA A 232 -15.09 -11.98 5.31
CA ALA A 232 -15.89 -11.29 6.30
C ALA A 232 -15.74 -11.98 7.65
N ILE A 233 -15.40 -11.20 8.66
CA ILE A 233 -15.38 -11.63 10.07
C ILE A 233 -16.29 -10.72 10.88
N ASP A 234 -16.81 -11.21 11.99
CA ASP A 234 -17.67 -10.42 12.87
C ASP A 234 -16.88 -9.27 13.50
N ALA A 235 -17.41 -8.05 13.44
CA ALA A 235 -16.74 -6.88 14.00
C ALA A 235 -16.69 -6.87 15.53
N HIS A 236 -17.60 -7.58 16.20
CA HIS A 236 -17.69 -7.68 17.66
C HIS A 236 -16.64 -8.61 18.26
N ASP A 237 -16.45 -9.81 17.72
CA ASP A 237 -15.60 -10.85 18.32
C ASP A 237 -14.55 -11.47 17.37
N GLY A 238 -14.55 -11.08 16.09
CA GLY A 238 -13.57 -11.52 15.10
C GLY A 238 -13.81 -12.93 14.55
N HIS A 239 -14.91 -13.60 14.88
CA HIS A 239 -15.17 -14.94 14.33
C HIS A 239 -15.45 -14.88 12.82
N LEU A 240 -15.08 -15.96 12.11
CA LEU A 240 -15.25 -16.03 10.66
C LEU A 240 -16.74 -16.17 10.28
N LEU A 241 -17.22 -15.26 9.41
CA LEU A 241 -18.57 -15.32 8.84
C LEU A 241 -18.55 -16.01 7.48
N TRP A 242 -17.64 -15.58 6.60
CA TRP A 242 -17.34 -16.24 5.33
C TRP A 242 -15.94 -15.90 4.84
N LYS A 243 -15.37 -16.78 3.99
CA LYS A 243 -14.18 -16.50 3.18
C LYS A 243 -14.35 -17.08 1.79
N ASN A 244 -13.83 -16.42 0.76
CA ASN A 244 -13.90 -16.92 -0.60
C ASN A 244 -12.67 -16.52 -1.44
N VAL A 245 -12.20 -17.44 -2.28
CA VAL A 245 -11.10 -17.16 -3.22
C VAL A 245 -11.69 -16.44 -4.44
N VAL A 246 -11.25 -15.22 -4.66
CA VAL A 246 -11.72 -14.32 -5.73
C VAL A 246 -10.74 -14.22 -6.90
N LYS A 247 -9.68 -15.06 -6.89
CA LYS A 247 -8.65 -15.09 -7.93
C LYS A 247 -9.23 -15.13 -9.34
N ASP A 248 -8.59 -14.41 -10.24
CA ASP A 248 -8.81 -14.49 -11.68
C ASP A 248 -7.45 -14.54 -12.39
N GLY A 249 -7.20 -15.58 -13.20
CA GLY A 249 -5.95 -15.74 -13.94
C GLY A 249 -4.66 -15.59 -13.11
N LEU A 250 -3.69 -14.87 -13.68
CA LEU A 250 -2.36 -14.60 -13.12
C LEU A 250 -2.34 -13.28 -12.35
N ASN A 251 -3.25 -13.16 -11.39
CA ASN A 251 -3.40 -11.96 -10.57
C ASN A 251 -3.04 -12.20 -9.10
N ASN A 252 -2.70 -11.11 -8.41
CA ASN A 252 -2.62 -11.02 -6.96
C ASN A 252 -3.43 -9.83 -6.44
N LEU A 253 -3.64 -9.80 -5.12
CA LEU A 253 -4.28 -8.68 -4.44
C LEU A 253 -3.23 -7.67 -3.98
N SER A 254 -3.42 -6.43 -4.38
CA SER A 254 -2.52 -5.34 -4.06
C SER A 254 -3.23 -4.13 -3.45
N ALA A 255 -4.57 -4.08 -3.44
CA ALA A 255 -5.33 -2.97 -2.85
C ALA A 255 -6.53 -3.47 -2.02
N THR A 256 -7.08 -2.55 -1.24
CA THR A 256 -8.32 -2.77 -0.50
C THR A 256 -9.52 -2.75 -1.45
N ALA A 257 -10.55 -3.53 -1.14
CA ALA A 257 -11.83 -3.45 -1.83
C ALA A 257 -12.58 -2.13 -1.53
N ALA A 258 -13.62 -1.84 -2.30
CA ALA A 258 -14.63 -0.84 -1.94
C ALA A 258 -15.93 -1.54 -1.54
N TYR A 259 -16.70 -0.96 -0.62
CA TYR A 259 -18.03 -1.46 -0.24
C TYR A 259 -19.12 -0.48 -0.63
N TYR A 260 -20.19 -0.99 -1.22
CA TYR A 260 -21.43 -0.24 -1.40
C TYR A 260 -22.62 -1.20 -1.48
N ASP A 261 -23.66 -0.92 -0.70
CA ASP A 261 -24.96 -1.59 -0.76
C ASP A 261 -24.89 -3.13 -0.82
N GLY A 262 -24.16 -3.73 0.12
CA GLY A 262 -24.01 -5.18 0.19
C GLY A 262 -23.11 -5.80 -0.88
N ARG A 263 -22.29 -5.00 -1.58
CA ARG A 263 -21.29 -5.48 -2.55
C ARG A 263 -19.90 -5.02 -2.19
N LEU A 264 -18.93 -5.90 -2.37
CA LEU A 264 -17.50 -5.59 -2.35
C LEU A 264 -16.97 -5.57 -3.79
N TYR A 265 -16.25 -4.51 -4.16
CA TYR A 265 -15.53 -4.41 -5.43
C TYR A 265 -14.05 -4.61 -5.17
N VAL A 266 -13.56 -5.79 -5.53
CA VAL A 266 -12.21 -6.27 -5.21
C VAL A 266 -11.29 -6.05 -6.42
N PRO A 267 -10.28 -5.16 -6.32
CA PRO A 267 -9.32 -4.90 -7.39
C PRO A 267 -8.22 -5.97 -7.45
N LEU A 268 -7.88 -6.47 -8.63
CA LEU A 268 -6.85 -7.48 -8.87
C LEU A 268 -5.79 -6.97 -9.85
N SER A 269 -4.54 -7.29 -9.54
CA SER A 269 -3.36 -6.82 -10.29
C SER A 269 -2.65 -7.97 -10.97
N GLY A 270 -2.29 -7.78 -12.24
CA GLY A 270 -1.47 -8.72 -13.00
C GLY A 270 -0.05 -8.81 -12.43
N THR A 271 0.50 -10.02 -12.40
CA THR A 271 1.81 -10.28 -11.77
C THR A 271 3.00 -10.11 -12.70
N GLU A 272 2.77 -10.05 -14.02
CA GLU A 272 3.84 -10.13 -15.02
C GLU A 272 4.69 -8.86 -15.14
N THR A 273 4.36 -7.77 -14.44
CA THR A 273 5.31 -6.65 -14.22
C THR A 273 6.63 -7.16 -13.66
N LEU A 274 6.61 -8.21 -12.83
CA LEU A 274 7.81 -8.74 -12.15
C LEU A 274 8.53 -9.83 -12.94
N THR A 275 7.79 -10.68 -13.64
CA THR A 275 8.33 -11.90 -14.25
C THR A 275 8.36 -11.85 -15.77
N GLY A 276 7.65 -10.91 -16.38
CA GLY A 276 7.37 -10.94 -17.82
C GLY A 276 8.59 -10.78 -18.71
N ALA A 277 9.64 -10.11 -18.23
CA ALA A 277 10.91 -9.98 -18.94
C ALA A 277 11.69 -11.32 -19.08
N ASN A 278 11.34 -12.36 -18.33
CA ASN A 278 12.02 -13.66 -18.40
C ASN A 278 11.72 -14.39 -19.72
N LEU A 279 12.76 -14.67 -20.50
CA LEU A 279 12.65 -15.38 -21.78
C LEU A 279 12.13 -16.82 -21.66
N ASP A 280 12.32 -17.49 -20.53
CA ASP A 280 11.84 -18.86 -20.33
C ASP A 280 10.35 -18.91 -19.94
N TYR A 281 9.71 -17.75 -19.82
CA TYR A 281 8.32 -17.56 -19.45
C TYR A 281 7.48 -17.16 -20.67
N GLU A 282 6.31 -17.79 -20.84
CA GLU A 282 5.31 -17.39 -21.83
C GLU A 282 4.60 -16.11 -21.37
N CYS A 283 4.84 -15.00 -22.06
CA CYS A 283 4.36 -13.67 -21.64
C CYS A 283 3.62 -12.93 -22.75
N CYS A 284 2.63 -12.10 -22.52
CA CYS A 284 2.06 -11.75 -21.24
C CYS A 284 0.57 -12.01 -21.31
N LYS A 285 0.02 -12.65 -20.27
CA LYS A 285 -1.36 -13.14 -20.21
C LYS A 285 -2.16 -12.49 -19.08
N SER A 286 -1.49 -11.97 -18.06
CA SER A 286 -2.12 -11.34 -16.89
C SER A 286 -2.77 -10.01 -17.26
N ARG A 287 -3.94 -9.77 -16.67
CA ARG A 287 -4.76 -8.60 -16.91
C ARG A 287 -5.34 -8.12 -15.60
N GLY A 288 -5.35 -6.79 -15.40
CA GLY A 288 -6.09 -6.21 -14.29
C GLY A 288 -7.54 -6.65 -14.31
N THR A 289 -8.14 -6.79 -13.13
CA THR A 289 -9.52 -7.28 -13.02
C THR A 289 -10.19 -6.62 -11.82
N VAL A 290 -11.49 -6.35 -11.92
CA VAL A 290 -12.33 -6.06 -10.77
C VAL A 290 -13.31 -7.21 -10.59
N VAL A 291 -13.48 -7.65 -9.34
CA VAL A 291 -14.43 -8.71 -8.98
C VAL A 291 -15.47 -8.13 -8.04
N ALA A 292 -16.75 -8.22 -8.40
CA ALA A 292 -17.82 -7.92 -7.45
C ALA A 292 -18.17 -9.18 -6.64
N VAL A 293 -18.28 -9.01 -5.34
CA VAL A 293 -18.61 -10.05 -4.38
C VAL A 293 -19.82 -9.60 -3.56
N ASP A 294 -20.80 -10.47 -3.39
CA ASP A 294 -21.89 -10.25 -2.44
C ASP A 294 -21.32 -10.25 -1.01
N ALA A 295 -21.48 -9.14 -0.30
CA ALA A 295 -20.89 -8.94 1.02
C ALA A 295 -21.56 -9.78 2.12
N ASN A 296 -22.76 -10.32 1.87
CA ASN A 296 -23.47 -11.15 2.84
C ASN A 296 -23.08 -12.63 2.71
N THR A 297 -22.66 -13.08 1.54
CA THR A 297 -22.43 -14.51 1.28
C THR A 297 -21.02 -14.84 0.83
N GLY A 298 -20.23 -13.82 0.43
CA GLY A 298 -18.94 -14.01 -0.21
C GLY A 298 -19.04 -14.52 -1.65
N LYS A 299 -20.24 -14.65 -2.23
CA LYS A 299 -20.43 -15.16 -3.60
C LYS A 299 -19.92 -14.15 -4.62
N VAL A 300 -19.13 -14.59 -5.59
CA VAL A 300 -18.75 -13.75 -6.73
C VAL A 300 -19.98 -13.50 -7.60
N LEU A 301 -20.26 -12.22 -7.85
CA LEU A 301 -21.35 -11.74 -8.70
C LEU A 301 -20.90 -11.62 -10.15
N TRP A 302 -19.74 -10.99 -10.38
CA TRP A 302 -19.14 -10.85 -11.70
C TRP A 302 -17.62 -10.63 -11.59
N ARG A 303 -16.93 -10.86 -12.71
CA ARG A 303 -15.52 -10.51 -12.94
C ARG A 303 -15.43 -9.73 -14.23
N SER A 304 -14.67 -8.64 -14.22
CA SER A 304 -14.47 -7.81 -15.40
C SER A 304 -13.02 -7.40 -15.51
N GLN A 305 -12.38 -7.75 -16.63
CA GLN A 305 -11.00 -7.41 -16.93
C GLN A 305 -10.91 -5.96 -17.38
N SER A 306 -9.82 -5.28 -17.04
CA SER A 306 -9.57 -3.90 -17.44
C SER A 306 -9.29 -3.75 -18.94
N ILE A 307 -8.88 -4.84 -19.62
CA ILE A 307 -8.61 -4.87 -21.06
C ILE A 307 -9.74 -5.65 -21.75
N PRO A 308 -10.65 -4.98 -22.47
CA PRO A 308 -11.75 -5.64 -23.16
C PRO A 308 -11.32 -6.36 -24.44
N GLU A 309 -10.23 -5.94 -25.11
CA GLU A 309 -9.78 -6.63 -26.33
C GLU A 309 -9.39 -8.09 -26.03
N PRO A 310 -9.73 -9.05 -26.90
CA PRO A 310 -9.33 -10.45 -26.74
C PRO A 310 -7.81 -10.63 -26.66
N LEU A 311 -7.37 -11.56 -25.80
CA LEU A 311 -5.97 -11.96 -25.73
C LEU A 311 -5.59 -12.77 -26.97
N ARG A 312 -4.49 -12.40 -27.64
CA ARG A 312 -4.01 -13.08 -28.85
C ARG A 312 -2.53 -13.45 -28.77
N ALA A 313 -2.17 -14.51 -29.47
CA ALA A 313 -0.78 -14.90 -29.70
C ALA A 313 -0.08 -13.91 -30.65
N LEU A 314 1.15 -13.53 -30.33
CA LEU A 314 1.96 -12.52 -31.04
C LEU A 314 3.24 -13.11 -31.67
N GLY A 315 3.38 -14.44 -31.67
CA GLY A 315 4.58 -15.17 -32.08
C GLY A 315 5.52 -15.50 -30.91
N GLU A 316 6.55 -16.29 -31.18
CA GLU A 316 7.49 -16.77 -30.15
C GLU A 316 8.67 -15.81 -29.93
N ASN A 317 9.27 -15.86 -28.75
CA ASN A 317 10.55 -15.22 -28.47
C ASN A 317 11.73 -16.08 -28.96
N SER A 318 12.96 -15.60 -28.75
CA SER A 318 14.19 -16.29 -29.18
C SER A 318 14.43 -17.66 -28.54
N LYS A 319 13.70 -18.01 -27.47
CA LYS A 319 13.73 -19.31 -26.80
C LYS A 319 12.51 -20.20 -27.13
N GLY A 320 11.72 -19.83 -28.13
CA GLY A 320 10.51 -20.57 -28.52
C GLY A 320 9.37 -20.47 -27.49
N LYS A 321 9.36 -19.44 -26.63
CA LYS A 321 8.21 -19.19 -25.73
C LYS A 321 7.22 -18.26 -26.39
N GLN A 322 5.94 -18.63 -26.35
CA GLN A 322 4.87 -17.87 -26.96
C GLN A 322 4.68 -16.51 -26.29
N ASN A 323 4.61 -15.45 -27.11
CA ASN A 323 4.18 -14.14 -26.67
C ASN A 323 2.66 -13.92 -26.83
N PHE A 324 2.05 -13.18 -25.91
CA PHE A 324 0.63 -12.84 -25.90
C PHE A 324 0.41 -11.34 -25.62
N GLY A 325 -0.75 -10.82 -26.02
CA GLY A 325 -1.22 -9.48 -25.65
C GLY A 325 -2.58 -9.15 -26.29
N PRO A 326 -3.18 -7.99 -25.97
CA PRO A 326 -2.76 -7.02 -24.95
C PRO A 326 -2.90 -7.56 -23.52
N ALA A 327 -2.02 -7.12 -22.63
CA ALA A 327 -1.90 -7.57 -21.24
C ALA A 327 -1.47 -6.42 -20.32
N GLY A 328 -1.58 -6.61 -19.00
CA GLY A 328 -1.32 -5.56 -18.01
C GLY A 328 -2.58 -4.81 -17.60
N ALA A 329 -2.50 -3.48 -17.58
CA ALA A 329 -3.57 -2.60 -17.09
C ALA A 329 -4.06 -3.00 -15.68
N SER A 330 -3.12 -3.35 -14.80
CA SER A 330 -3.41 -3.83 -13.44
C SER A 330 -4.31 -2.86 -12.68
N VAL A 331 -5.34 -3.38 -11.99
CA VAL A 331 -6.12 -2.57 -11.06
C VAL A 331 -5.52 -2.78 -9.67
N TRP A 332 -4.73 -1.81 -9.21
CA TRP A 332 -4.01 -1.87 -7.94
C TRP A 332 -4.36 -0.74 -6.97
N ASN A 333 -5.54 -0.16 -7.16
CA ASN A 333 -6.15 0.84 -6.29
C ASN A 333 -7.53 0.39 -5.79
N THR A 334 -7.97 1.05 -4.71
CA THR A 334 -9.33 0.90 -4.17
C THR A 334 -10.31 1.59 -5.13
N PRO A 335 -11.36 0.89 -5.62
CA PRO A 335 -12.36 1.53 -6.48
C PRO A 335 -13.10 2.68 -5.80
N THR A 336 -13.44 3.71 -6.56
CA THR A 336 -14.28 4.82 -6.12
C THR A 336 -15.73 4.54 -6.47
N VAL A 337 -16.64 4.75 -5.53
CA VAL A 337 -18.06 4.45 -5.67
C VAL A 337 -18.82 5.73 -6.07
N ASP A 338 -19.55 5.65 -7.18
CA ASP A 338 -20.52 6.64 -7.63
C ASP A 338 -21.94 6.09 -7.49
N ALA A 339 -22.52 6.31 -6.31
CA ALA A 339 -23.87 5.85 -5.99
C ALA A 339 -24.96 6.47 -6.87
N LYS A 340 -24.74 7.70 -7.37
CA LYS A 340 -25.67 8.46 -8.22
C LYS A 340 -25.77 7.80 -9.59
N ARG A 341 -24.63 7.50 -10.20
CA ARG A 341 -24.55 6.93 -11.56
C ARG A 341 -24.53 5.40 -11.60
N LYS A 342 -24.44 4.74 -10.43
CA LYS A 342 -24.28 3.28 -10.29
C LYS A 342 -23.02 2.77 -10.99
N LEU A 343 -21.95 3.56 -10.88
CA LEU A 343 -20.63 3.26 -11.45
C LEU A 343 -19.59 3.11 -10.33
N ILE A 344 -18.57 2.32 -10.60
CA ILE A 344 -17.30 2.42 -9.89
C ILE A 344 -16.24 3.00 -10.84
N TYR A 345 -15.32 3.78 -10.29
CA TYR A 345 -14.15 4.26 -11.01
C TYR A 345 -12.89 3.58 -10.50
N VAL A 346 -12.05 3.11 -11.42
CA VAL A 346 -10.76 2.51 -11.10
C VAL A 346 -9.67 3.13 -11.96
N GLY A 347 -8.49 3.32 -11.39
CA GLY A 347 -7.30 3.63 -12.16
C GLY A 347 -6.61 2.36 -12.65
N THR A 348 -5.98 2.38 -13.80
CA THR A 348 -5.22 1.24 -14.34
C THR A 348 -3.73 1.48 -14.37
N GLY A 349 -3.00 0.38 -14.18
CA GLY A 349 -1.57 0.22 -14.36
C GLY A 349 -1.13 0.37 -15.82
N ASN A 350 0.18 0.31 -16.01
CA ASN A 350 0.81 0.20 -17.32
C ASN A 350 0.47 -1.13 -18.01
N SER A 351 0.72 -1.21 -19.32
CA SER A 351 0.60 -2.46 -20.09
C SER A 351 1.83 -3.35 -19.94
N PHE A 352 1.69 -4.64 -20.25
CA PHE A 352 2.78 -5.62 -20.28
C PHE A 352 3.01 -6.13 -21.70
N GLY A 353 4.24 -6.60 -21.95
CA GLY A 353 4.61 -7.20 -23.23
C GLY A 353 4.64 -6.18 -24.37
N ARG A 354 4.36 -6.63 -25.59
CA ARG A 354 4.62 -5.84 -26.81
C ARG A 354 3.48 -4.93 -27.26
N ILE A 355 2.27 -5.12 -26.71
CA ILE A 355 1.08 -4.35 -27.10
C ILE A 355 0.55 -3.63 -25.88
N ALA A 356 0.57 -2.30 -25.93
CA ALA A 356 -0.11 -1.48 -24.94
C ALA A 356 -1.60 -1.41 -25.24
N ALA A 357 -2.44 -1.66 -24.22
CA ALA A 357 -3.88 -1.50 -24.29
C ALA A 357 -4.26 -0.01 -24.27
N ASP A 358 -5.41 0.34 -24.87
CA ASP A 358 -5.99 1.69 -24.74
C ASP A 358 -6.60 1.94 -23.36
N THR A 359 -6.84 0.87 -22.58
CA THR A 359 -7.31 0.97 -21.19
C THR A 359 -6.21 0.94 -20.14
N SER A 360 -4.92 0.88 -20.51
CA SER A 360 -3.83 1.10 -19.54
C SER A 360 -3.65 2.59 -19.24
N ASP A 361 -3.05 2.92 -18.09
CA ASP A 361 -2.82 4.30 -17.64
C ASP A 361 -4.05 5.20 -17.76
N SER A 362 -5.18 4.63 -17.37
CA SER A 362 -6.50 5.19 -17.60
C SER A 362 -7.30 5.27 -16.31
N ILE A 363 -8.33 6.12 -16.33
CA ILE A 363 -9.47 5.98 -15.43
C ILE A 363 -10.58 5.25 -16.17
N LEU A 364 -11.04 4.13 -15.62
CA LEU A 364 -12.15 3.34 -16.15
C LEU A 364 -13.40 3.59 -15.32
N ALA A 365 -14.53 3.77 -15.98
CA ALA A 365 -15.85 3.71 -15.34
C ALA A 365 -16.51 2.38 -15.65
N MET A 366 -16.91 1.66 -14.60
CA MET A 366 -17.50 0.32 -14.71
C MET A 366 -18.86 0.29 -14.03
N ARG A 367 -19.86 -0.36 -14.65
CA ARG A 367 -21.17 -0.51 -14.00
C ARG A 367 -21.09 -1.39 -12.76
N MET A 368 -21.75 -0.96 -11.70
CA MET A 368 -21.86 -1.75 -10.46
C MET A 368 -22.61 -3.07 -10.66
N GLU A 369 -23.53 -3.12 -11.63
CA GLU A 369 -24.41 -4.26 -11.88
C GLU A 369 -23.66 -5.48 -12.44
N ASP A 370 -22.84 -5.28 -13.46
CA ASP A 370 -22.23 -6.35 -14.24
C ASP A 370 -20.75 -6.13 -14.58
N GLY A 371 -20.17 -5.02 -14.13
CA GLY A 371 -18.76 -4.71 -14.36
C GLY A 371 -18.43 -4.23 -15.77
N LYS A 372 -19.42 -3.98 -16.65
CA LYS A 372 -19.16 -3.46 -17.99
C LYS A 372 -18.48 -2.09 -17.93
N ILE A 373 -17.37 -1.93 -18.66
CA ILE A 373 -16.73 -0.62 -18.86
C ILE A 373 -17.66 0.24 -19.73
N VAL A 374 -18.08 1.39 -19.22
CA VAL A 374 -18.97 2.33 -19.92
C VAL A 374 -18.20 3.43 -20.65
N TRP A 375 -17.12 3.91 -20.04
CA TRP A 375 -16.18 4.85 -20.65
C TRP A 375 -14.80 4.71 -19.99
N HIS A 376 -13.78 5.23 -20.65
CA HIS A 376 -12.45 5.40 -20.09
C HIS A 376 -11.80 6.69 -20.58
N HIS A 377 -10.90 7.25 -19.77
CA HIS A 377 -9.98 8.32 -20.17
C HIS A 377 -8.55 7.82 -20.03
N GLN A 378 -7.83 7.66 -21.16
CA GLN A 378 -6.42 7.31 -21.18
C GLN A 378 -5.55 8.57 -21.19
N GLU A 379 -4.64 8.66 -20.23
CA GLU A 379 -3.73 9.81 -20.11
C GLU A 379 -2.39 9.56 -20.79
N PHE A 380 -1.84 8.34 -20.66
CA PHE A 380 -0.54 7.96 -21.20
C PHE A 380 -0.67 6.74 -22.11
N ALA A 381 -0.69 6.99 -23.43
CA ALA A 381 -0.74 5.93 -24.42
C ALA A 381 0.63 5.29 -24.66
N GLY A 382 0.65 3.98 -24.96
CA GLY A 382 1.87 3.27 -25.35
C GLY A 382 2.83 2.94 -24.21
N ASP A 383 2.40 3.09 -22.95
CA ASP A 383 3.20 2.66 -21.80
C ASP A 383 3.12 1.15 -21.60
N SER A 384 4.19 0.47 -22.02
CA SER A 384 4.42 -0.92 -21.63
C SER A 384 5.69 -1.02 -20.80
N PHE A 385 5.56 -1.54 -19.59
CA PHE A 385 6.64 -1.59 -18.62
C PHE A 385 6.65 -2.91 -17.84
N MET A 386 7.83 -3.53 -17.77
CA MET A 386 8.10 -4.68 -16.91
C MET A 386 9.49 -4.56 -16.30
N ASN A 387 9.63 -5.00 -15.06
CA ASN A 387 10.91 -5.01 -14.36
C ASN A 387 11.93 -5.86 -15.11
N GLY A 388 13.14 -5.32 -15.23
CA GLY A 388 14.24 -5.95 -15.99
C GLY A 388 14.25 -5.60 -17.48
N CYS A 389 13.20 -4.99 -18.03
CA CYS A 389 13.22 -4.50 -19.41
C CYS A 389 14.10 -3.27 -19.56
N ARG A 390 14.91 -3.24 -20.60
CA ARG A 390 15.82 -2.14 -20.97
C ARG A 390 15.84 -2.05 -22.51
N PRO A 391 16.11 -0.86 -23.09
CA PRO A 391 16.26 -0.76 -24.54
C PRO A 391 17.28 -1.76 -25.13
N ALA A 392 18.36 -2.03 -24.38
CA ALA A 392 19.42 -2.96 -24.78
C ALA A 392 18.98 -4.43 -24.87
N ASN A 393 17.93 -4.86 -24.16
CA ASN A 393 17.50 -6.27 -24.15
C ASN A 393 16.14 -6.51 -24.83
N ALA A 394 15.55 -5.49 -25.48
CA ALA A 394 14.23 -5.60 -26.11
C ALA A 394 14.16 -6.70 -27.20
N LYS A 395 15.26 -6.93 -27.94
CA LYS A 395 15.33 -7.98 -28.98
C LYS A 395 15.52 -9.39 -28.42
N GLU A 396 15.97 -9.50 -27.18
CA GLU A 396 16.36 -10.74 -26.50
C GLU A 396 15.47 -11.03 -25.29
N THR A 397 14.28 -10.43 -25.20
CA THR A 397 13.33 -10.63 -24.10
C THR A 397 11.88 -10.55 -24.61
N ASN A 398 10.90 -10.76 -23.72
CA ASN A 398 9.50 -10.46 -24.01
C ASN A 398 9.18 -8.96 -23.87
N CYS A 399 10.20 -8.12 -23.66
CA CYS A 399 10.03 -6.69 -23.45
C CYS A 399 9.49 -5.98 -24.70
N PRO A 400 8.78 -4.86 -24.53
CA PRO A 400 8.39 -4.01 -25.64
C PRO A 400 9.62 -3.43 -26.34
N GLU A 401 9.50 -3.17 -27.65
CA GLU A 401 10.55 -2.49 -28.43
C GLU A 401 10.85 -1.10 -27.90
N LYS A 402 9.80 -0.38 -27.50
CA LYS A 402 9.87 0.89 -26.80
C LYS A 402 9.38 0.69 -25.37
N LEU A 403 10.31 0.78 -24.42
CA LEU A 403 9.97 0.73 -23.00
C LEU A 403 9.16 1.97 -22.61
N GLY A 404 8.02 1.74 -21.98
CA GLY A 404 7.18 2.77 -21.40
C GLY A 404 7.72 3.29 -20.05
N PRO A 405 7.23 4.45 -19.60
CA PRO A 405 7.78 5.14 -18.43
C PRO A 405 7.25 4.66 -17.06
N ASP A 406 6.23 3.79 -17.00
CA ASP A 406 5.48 3.43 -15.79
C ASP A 406 4.74 4.63 -15.17
N TYR A 407 3.93 5.32 -15.99
CA TYR A 407 3.20 6.56 -15.64
C TYR A 407 1.73 6.33 -15.27
N ASP A 408 1.44 5.15 -14.75
CA ASP A 408 0.10 4.68 -14.47
C ASP A 408 -0.73 5.49 -13.45
N PHE A 409 -2.05 5.22 -13.44
CA PHE A 409 -3.02 5.70 -12.44
C PHE A 409 -3.24 4.65 -11.35
N GLY A 410 -2.15 4.06 -10.87
CA GLY A 410 -2.25 2.89 -10.04
C GLY A 410 -2.55 3.13 -8.56
N GLY A 411 -2.29 4.33 -8.04
CA GLY A 411 -2.75 4.75 -6.71
C GLY A 411 -4.26 4.93 -6.64
N SER A 412 -4.87 4.89 -5.44
CA SER A 412 -6.31 5.20 -5.27
C SER A 412 -6.55 6.69 -5.43
N SER A 413 -6.39 7.15 -6.67
CA SER A 413 -6.26 8.54 -7.05
C SER A 413 -7.53 9.12 -7.63
N ALA A 414 -8.42 8.29 -8.17
CA ALA A 414 -9.76 8.69 -8.59
C ALA A 414 -10.58 9.14 -7.37
N ILE A 415 -10.81 10.43 -7.22
CA ILE A 415 -11.53 11.02 -6.09
C ILE A 415 -12.77 11.71 -6.63
N LEU A 416 -13.94 11.26 -6.18
CA LEU A 416 -15.22 11.87 -6.57
C LEU A 416 -15.58 12.97 -5.57
N GLN A 417 -15.92 14.15 -6.08
CA GLN A 417 -16.38 15.29 -5.28
C GLN A 417 -17.62 15.92 -5.92
N SER A 418 -18.41 16.60 -5.11
CA SER A 418 -19.54 17.42 -5.56
C SER A 418 -19.38 18.84 -5.01
N VAL A 419 -19.38 19.83 -5.89
CA VAL A 419 -19.22 21.24 -5.57
C VAL A 419 -20.38 22.00 -6.18
N ASN A 420 -21.23 22.61 -5.34
CA ASN A 420 -22.40 23.37 -5.77
C ASN A 420 -23.30 22.61 -6.76
N GLY A 421 -23.47 21.30 -6.55
CA GLY A 421 -24.30 20.43 -7.39
C GLY A 421 -23.64 19.95 -8.68
N LYS A 422 -22.39 20.37 -8.98
CA LYS A 422 -21.58 19.81 -10.05
C LYS A 422 -20.62 18.77 -9.50
N ASP A 423 -20.65 17.57 -10.07
CA ASP A 423 -19.71 16.52 -9.71
C ASP A 423 -18.42 16.63 -10.53
N ILE A 424 -17.30 16.22 -9.95
CA ILE A 424 -16.01 16.11 -10.63
C ILE A 424 -15.26 14.88 -10.12
N LEU A 425 -14.62 14.16 -11.05
CA LEU A 425 -13.74 13.06 -10.75
C LEU A 425 -12.29 13.52 -10.98
N VAL A 426 -11.51 13.65 -9.93
CA VAL A 426 -10.10 14.06 -10.05
C VAL A 426 -9.18 12.86 -9.88
N ALA A 427 -8.06 12.84 -10.59
CA ALA A 427 -7.07 11.78 -10.48
C ALA A 427 -5.67 12.31 -10.70
N ALA A 428 -4.66 11.64 -10.11
CA ALA A 428 -3.26 11.89 -10.40
C ALA A 428 -2.47 10.58 -10.41
N GLY A 429 -1.49 10.50 -11.29
CA GLY A 429 -0.71 9.28 -11.53
C GLY A 429 0.79 9.46 -11.35
N LYS A 430 1.53 8.37 -11.54
CA LYS A 430 2.99 8.32 -11.41
C LYS A 430 3.70 9.29 -12.36
N GLY A 431 3.12 9.55 -13.53
CA GLY A 431 3.64 10.54 -14.50
C GLY A 431 3.63 11.99 -14.01
N GLY A 432 3.07 12.26 -12.82
CA GLY A 432 3.10 13.59 -12.22
C GLY A 432 2.16 14.57 -12.92
N VAL A 433 1.02 14.07 -13.35
CA VAL A 433 -0.08 14.84 -13.93
C VAL A 433 -1.33 14.58 -13.08
N ALA A 434 -2.04 15.65 -12.75
CA ALA A 434 -3.37 15.62 -12.19
C ALA A 434 -4.39 15.99 -13.28
N ILE A 435 -5.55 15.34 -13.28
CA ILE A 435 -6.65 15.57 -14.21
C ILE A 435 -7.96 15.73 -13.44
N GLY A 436 -8.87 16.52 -13.99
CA GLY A 436 -10.26 16.60 -13.59
C GLY A 436 -11.16 16.18 -14.74
N LEU A 437 -12.04 15.23 -14.49
CA LEU A 437 -12.95 14.63 -15.46
C LEU A 437 -14.40 14.93 -15.06
N ASP A 438 -15.26 15.14 -16.05
CA ASP A 438 -16.70 15.34 -15.84
C ASP A 438 -17.42 13.97 -15.83
N PRO A 439 -17.86 13.45 -14.68
CA PRO A 439 -18.54 12.16 -14.63
C PRO A 439 -19.96 12.19 -15.25
N ASP A 440 -20.54 13.37 -15.48
CA ASP A 440 -21.82 13.51 -16.19
C ASP A 440 -21.66 13.53 -17.72
N ASP A 441 -20.46 13.80 -18.23
CA ASP A 441 -20.13 13.84 -19.67
C ASP A 441 -19.08 12.76 -20.00
N GLU A 442 -19.38 11.51 -19.61
CA GLU A 442 -18.58 10.31 -19.90
C GLU A 442 -17.07 10.42 -19.63
N GLY A 443 -16.71 11.13 -18.55
CA GLY A 443 -15.32 11.30 -18.15
C GLY A 443 -14.54 12.30 -19.00
N LYS A 444 -15.22 13.22 -19.70
CA LYS A 444 -14.56 14.27 -20.48
C LYS A 444 -13.61 15.10 -19.63
N LEU A 445 -12.41 15.34 -20.15
CA LEU A 445 -11.39 16.16 -19.52
C LEU A 445 -11.87 17.61 -19.35
N ILE A 446 -11.93 18.07 -18.11
CA ILE A 446 -12.20 19.46 -17.72
C ILE A 446 -10.89 20.23 -17.63
N TRP A 447 -9.90 19.67 -16.93
CA TRP A 447 -8.60 20.29 -16.72
C TRP A 447 -7.50 19.25 -16.56
N ARG A 448 -6.27 19.67 -16.85
CA ARG A 448 -5.05 18.87 -16.75
C ARG A 448 -3.91 19.73 -16.24
N THR A 449 -3.26 19.30 -15.16
CA THR A 449 -2.21 20.06 -14.47
C THR A 449 -0.97 19.21 -14.28
N GLN A 450 0.17 19.71 -14.76
CA GLN A 450 1.47 19.12 -14.50
C GLN A 450 1.95 19.46 -13.08
N LEU A 451 2.46 18.46 -12.36
CA LEU A 451 2.86 18.60 -10.96
C LEU A 451 4.37 18.77 -10.77
N TRP A 452 5.20 18.48 -11.78
CA TRP A 452 6.64 18.68 -11.75
C TRP A 452 7.07 19.93 -12.54
N GLU A 453 8.18 20.55 -12.13
CA GLU A 453 8.66 21.81 -12.70
C GLU A 453 9.72 21.61 -13.80
N THR A 454 10.75 20.80 -13.52
CA THR A 454 11.97 20.74 -14.35
C THR A 454 12.13 19.44 -15.10
N GLN A 455 11.88 18.30 -14.45
CA GLN A 455 12.11 16.98 -15.02
C GLN A 455 10.90 16.08 -14.81
N ALA A 456 10.58 15.31 -15.84
CA ALA A 456 9.57 14.27 -15.77
C ALA A 456 9.95 13.21 -14.71
N PRO A 457 8.96 12.59 -14.04
CA PRO A 457 9.23 11.62 -12.98
C PRO A 457 9.94 10.36 -13.50
N SER A 458 10.68 9.68 -12.62
CA SER A 458 11.15 8.33 -12.91
C SER A 458 10.01 7.30 -12.81
N ALA A 459 10.26 6.04 -13.16
CA ALA A 459 9.34 4.92 -12.93
C ALA A 459 8.95 4.72 -11.44
N ALA A 460 9.67 5.34 -10.50
CA ALA A 460 9.21 5.36 -9.11
C ALA A 460 7.90 6.15 -8.92
N GLY A 461 7.57 7.03 -9.87
CA GLY A 461 6.40 7.89 -9.89
C GLY A 461 6.52 9.14 -9.01
N LEU A 462 5.75 10.18 -9.33
CA LEU A 462 5.64 11.40 -8.53
C LEU A 462 4.47 11.34 -7.53
N VAL A 463 3.31 10.81 -7.96
CA VAL A 463 2.17 10.55 -7.08
C VAL A 463 1.87 9.05 -7.15
N VAL A 464 2.04 8.34 -6.03
CA VAL A 464 2.00 6.86 -6.02
C VAL A 464 0.73 6.31 -5.36
N TRP A 465 0.40 6.73 -4.13
CA TRP A 465 -0.73 6.14 -3.38
C TRP A 465 -1.99 7.01 -3.35
N GLY A 466 -1.94 8.22 -3.90
CA GLY A 466 -3.09 9.13 -4.04
C GLY A 466 -2.99 10.39 -3.18
N GLY A 467 -4.05 11.20 -3.25
CA GLY A 467 -4.18 12.48 -2.55
C GLY A 467 -5.40 12.52 -1.63
N THR A 468 -5.79 13.73 -1.23
CA THR A 468 -7.02 14.00 -0.48
C THR A 468 -7.74 15.20 -1.07
N ALA A 469 -9.07 15.29 -0.94
CA ALA A 469 -9.86 16.41 -1.43
C ALA A 469 -10.92 16.83 -0.41
N ASP A 470 -11.02 18.14 -0.14
CA ASP A 470 -11.87 18.71 0.92
C ASP A 470 -13.12 19.44 0.39
N GLY A 471 -13.45 19.26 -0.89
CA GLY A 471 -14.55 19.95 -1.57
C GLY A 471 -14.20 21.35 -2.11
N GLN A 472 -13.00 21.87 -1.81
CA GLN A 472 -12.50 23.13 -2.38
C GLN A 472 -11.21 22.90 -3.17
N ARG A 473 -10.33 22.06 -2.64
CA ARG A 473 -9.02 21.74 -3.19
C ARG A 473 -8.80 20.24 -3.23
N VAL A 474 -7.86 19.85 -4.07
CA VAL A 474 -7.24 18.53 -4.05
C VAL A 474 -5.75 18.68 -3.75
N TYR A 475 -5.21 17.78 -2.93
CA TYR A 475 -3.85 17.84 -2.42
C TYR A 475 -3.06 16.59 -2.77
N TYR A 476 -1.88 16.76 -3.37
CA TYR A 476 -1.02 15.67 -3.80
C TYR A 476 0.36 15.73 -3.15
N PRO A 477 0.73 14.73 -2.32
CA PRO A 477 2.09 14.59 -1.84
C PRO A 477 3.00 14.17 -3.01
N LEU A 478 4.21 14.74 -3.05
CA LEU A 478 5.15 14.55 -4.15
C LEU A 478 6.34 13.68 -3.74
N GLN A 479 6.58 12.65 -4.54
CA GLN A 479 7.69 11.73 -4.41
C GLN A 479 8.87 12.17 -5.27
N GLN A 480 9.59 13.16 -4.76
CA GLN A 480 10.74 13.79 -5.41
C GLN A 480 11.75 14.25 -4.35
N PRO A 481 12.98 14.65 -4.72
CA PRO A 481 13.94 15.19 -3.76
C PRO A 481 13.37 16.38 -2.97
N GLY A 482 13.43 16.32 -1.64
CA GLY A 482 12.82 17.33 -0.76
C GLY A 482 11.31 17.16 -0.55
N GLY A 483 10.69 16.26 -1.30
CA GLY A 483 9.25 16.03 -1.34
C GLY A 483 8.48 17.22 -1.92
N GLY A 484 7.30 17.45 -1.36
CA GLY A 484 6.42 18.56 -1.66
C GLY A 484 4.98 18.17 -1.38
N LEU A 485 4.12 19.16 -1.19
CA LEU A 485 2.67 18.99 -1.18
C LEU A 485 2.07 20.08 -2.05
N LYS A 486 1.41 19.70 -3.14
CA LYS A 486 0.74 20.64 -4.04
C LYS A 486 -0.75 20.65 -3.76
N ALA A 487 -1.33 21.84 -3.67
CA ALA A 487 -2.77 22.06 -3.62
C ALA A 487 -3.26 22.65 -4.93
N LEU A 488 -4.31 22.07 -5.48
CA LEU A 488 -4.96 22.55 -6.69
C LEU A 488 -6.41 22.92 -6.36
N GLU A 489 -6.90 24.02 -6.92
CA GLU A 489 -8.32 24.33 -6.96
C GLU A 489 -9.08 23.18 -7.62
N LEU A 490 -10.07 22.63 -6.91
CA LEU A 490 -10.70 21.37 -7.32
C LEU A 490 -11.38 21.45 -8.70
N MET A 491 -12.07 22.56 -8.98
CA MET A 491 -12.87 22.69 -10.21
C MET A 491 -12.07 23.20 -11.43
N THR A 492 -10.90 23.79 -11.22
CA THR A 492 -10.12 24.44 -12.29
C THR A 492 -8.77 23.78 -12.53
N GLY A 493 -8.28 22.98 -11.58
CA GLY A 493 -6.95 22.39 -11.60
C GLY A 493 -5.81 23.38 -11.39
N LYS A 494 -6.11 24.67 -11.18
CA LYS A 494 -5.07 25.68 -10.95
C LYS A 494 -4.32 25.37 -9.67
N VAL A 495 -2.99 25.42 -9.73
CA VAL A 495 -2.16 25.30 -8.53
C VAL A 495 -2.42 26.52 -7.65
N ASP A 496 -2.93 26.26 -6.46
CA ASP A 496 -3.16 27.29 -5.44
C ASP A 496 -1.85 27.55 -4.68
N TRP A 497 -1.23 26.49 -4.17
CA TRP A 497 0.07 26.57 -3.51
C TRP A 497 0.89 25.29 -3.62
N ASN A 498 2.19 25.44 -3.39
CA ASN A 498 3.17 24.35 -3.29
C ASN A 498 3.96 24.50 -2.00
N ALA A 499 3.80 23.54 -1.09
CA ALA A 499 4.44 23.56 0.22
C ALA A 499 5.77 22.78 0.19
N PRO A 500 6.91 23.41 0.55
CA PRO A 500 8.14 22.68 0.80
C PRO A 500 8.00 21.90 2.12
N VAL A 501 8.07 20.57 2.04
CA VAL A 501 7.93 19.67 3.20
C VAL A 501 9.26 19.23 3.80
N ASN A 502 10.36 19.48 3.08
CA ASN A 502 11.73 19.10 3.45
C ASN A 502 11.84 17.60 3.82
N ALA A 503 11.27 16.73 2.98
CA ALA A 503 11.45 15.29 3.11
C ALA A 503 12.84 14.86 2.59
N ASP A 504 13.22 13.61 2.84
CA ASP A 504 14.45 13.07 2.25
C ASP A 504 14.40 13.02 0.71
N ARG A 505 15.49 12.59 0.07
CA ARG A 505 15.63 12.56 -1.40
C ARG A 505 14.56 11.73 -2.13
N ARG A 506 13.83 10.86 -1.44
CA ARG A 506 12.74 10.04 -1.99
C ARG A 506 11.38 10.73 -1.88
N GLY A 507 11.24 11.76 -1.06
CA GLY A 507 10.01 12.53 -0.93
C GLY A 507 8.89 11.83 -0.17
N GLN A 508 7.65 12.17 -0.54
CA GLN A 508 6.42 11.71 0.10
C GLN A 508 5.66 10.76 -0.81
N ALA A 509 5.49 9.52 -0.38
CA ALA A 509 4.76 8.50 -1.13
C ALA A 509 3.40 8.18 -0.52
N GLY A 510 3.29 8.22 0.81
CA GLY A 510 2.07 7.87 1.52
C GLY A 510 0.90 8.77 1.09
N PRO A 511 -0.32 8.22 1.01
CA PRO A 511 -1.49 8.99 0.61
C PRO A 511 -1.78 10.07 1.67
N ALA A 512 -2.15 11.26 1.22
CA ALA A 512 -2.52 12.36 2.11
C ALA A 512 -3.91 12.13 2.73
N THR A 513 -4.16 12.78 3.87
CA THR A 513 -5.47 12.79 4.55
C THR A 513 -5.75 14.21 5.01
N SER A 514 -6.98 14.71 4.88
CA SER A 514 -7.31 16.08 5.31
C SER A 514 -8.50 16.17 6.25
N ILE A 515 -8.48 17.24 7.04
CA ILE A 515 -9.63 17.83 7.72
C ILE A 515 -9.74 19.29 7.25
N ALA A 516 -10.76 20.01 7.68
CA ALA A 516 -10.87 21.43 7.35
C ALA A 516 -9.59 22.20 7.74
N GLY A 517 -8.90 22.76 6.74
CA GLY A 517 -7.73 23.61 6.89
C GLY A 517 -6.39 22.90 7.16
N ILE A 518 -6.34 21.57 7.26
CA ILE A 518 -5.12 20.80 7.51
C ILE A 518 -5.02 19.58 6.60
N VAL A 519 -3.81 19.35 6.06
CA VAL A 519 -3.44 18.15 5.30
C VAL A 519 -2.32 17.41 6.02
N PHE A 520 -2.53 16.13 6.28
CA PHE A 520 -1.54 15.22 6.85
C PHE A 520 -0.85 14.41 5.75
N THR A 521 0.47 14.28 5.83
CA THR A 521 1.29 13.59 4.83
C THR A 521 2.53 12.95 5.45
N GLY A 522 2.90 11.77 4.96
CA GLY A 522 4.01 10.96 5.46
C GLY A 522 5.06 10.69 4.40
N GLY A 523 6.33 10.69 4.82
CA GLY A 523 7.47 10.48 3.93
C GLY A 523 8.22 9.15 4.12
N TRP A 524 9.11 8.86 3.17
CA TRP A 524 10.11 7.79 3.30
C TRP A 524 11.11 8.04 4.44
N ASP A 525 11.22 9.28 4.87
CA ASP A 525 11.98 9.70 6.05
C ASP A 525 11.37 9.23 7.38
N GLY A 526 10.13 8.72 7.39
CA GLY A 526 9.45 8.29 8.61
C GLY A 526 8.87 9.43 9.43
N ILE A 527 8.79 10.63 8.85
CA ILE A 527 8.20 11.82 9.47
C ILE A 527 6.77 11.99 8.94
N LEU A 528 5.82 12.06 9.87
CA LEU A 528 4.45 12.49 9.60
C LEU A 528 4.36 14.01 9.80
N ARG A 529 3.71 14.72 8.88
CA ARG A 529 3.58 16.18 8.89
C ARG A 529 2.12 16.57 8.78
N ALA A 530 1.78 17.72 9.36
CA ALA A 530 0.53 18.43 9.11
C ALA A 530 0.85 19.79 8.50
N VAL A 531 0.23 20.09 7.37
CA VAL A 531 0.39 21.31 6.59
C VAL A 531 -0.93 22.06 6.60
N ASP A 532 -0.89 23.35 6.91
CA ASP A 532 -2.09 24.20 6.90
C ASP A 532 -2.48 24.68 5.50
N SER A 533 -3.62 25.35 5.41
CA SER A 533 -4.14 25.90 4.14
C SER A 533 -3.24 26.93 3.45
N THR A 534 -2.19 27.42 4.11
CA THR A 534 -1.19 28.34 3.52
C THR A 534 0.07 27.62 3.03
N GLY A 535 0.13 26.30 3.20
CA GLY A 535 1.30 25.49 2.86
C GLY A 535 2.37 25.46 3.97
N LYS A 536 2.07 25.92 5.20
CA LYS A 536 3.02 25.91 6.31
C LYS A 536 2.89 24.61 7.11
N ILE A 537 4.03 23.99 7.46
CA ILE A 537 4.05 22.88 8.42
C ILE A 537 3.72 23.42 9.82
N VAL A 538 2.64 22.92 10.42
CA VAL A 538 2.16 23.31 11.75
C VAL A 538 2.35 22.24 12.82
N TRP A 539 2.62 21.01 12.40
CA TRP A 539 2.95 19.90 13.29
C TRP A 539 3.79 18.86 12.54
N SER A 540 4.68 18.18 13.25
CA SER A 540 5.48 17.08 12.71
C SER A 540 5.82 16.06 13.78
N TYR A 541 5.97 14.81 13.39
CA TYR A 541 6.31 13.72 14.28
C TYR A 541 7.26 12.74 13.60
N ASP A 542 8.46 12.57 14.18
CA ASP A 542 9.42 11.56 13.75
C ASP A 542 9.07 10.21 14.39
N SER A 543 8.71 9.25 13.54
CA SER A 543 8.33 7.92 14.01
C SER A 543 9.51 6.96 14.17
N LYS A 544 10.70 7.24 13.61
CA LYS A 544 11.86 6.32 13.57
C LYS A 544 12.58 6.23 14.92
N ARG A 545 11.91 5.61 15.88
CA ARG A 545 12.40 5.35 17.22
C ARG A 545 11.77 4.10 17.79
N ASP A 546 12.32 3.63 18.90
CA ASP A 546 11.72 2.57 19.68
C ASP A 546 10.53 3.12 20.50
N TYR A 547 9.55 2.26 20.72
CA TYR A 547 8.33 2.57 21.45
C TYR A 547 8.18 1.64 22.65
N GLN A 548 7.90 2.26 23.80
CA GLN A 548 7.22 1.56 24.87
C GLN A 548 5.75 1.42 24.46
N THR A 549 5.35 0.20 24.13
CA THR A 549 3.99 -0.08 23.68
C THR A 549 3.13 -0.50 24.84
N ILE A 550 1.85 -0.16 24.78
CA ILE A 550 0.88 -0.50 25.81
C ILE A 550 0.61 -2.01 25.88
N ASN A 551 0.95 -2.75 24.82
CA ASN A 551 0.87 -4.20 24.77
C ASN A 551 2.21 -4.88 25.07
N GLY A 552 3.25 -4.16 25.46
CA GLY A 552 4.55 -4.75 25.80
C GLY A 552 5.27 -5.43 24.64
N VAL A 553 4.76 -5.32 23.41
CA VAL A 553 5.44 -5.77 22.20
C VAL A 553 6.52 -4.77 21.86
N ILE A 554 7.77 -5.23 21.77
CA ILE A 554 8.87 -4.38 21.31
C ILE A 554 8.54 -3.90 19.90
N ALA A 555 8.45 -2.58 19.74
CA ALA A 555 8.09 -1.99 18.47
C ALA A 555 8.94 -0.77 18.15
N ASN A 556 9.19 -0.59 16.87
CA ASN A 556 9.85 0.58 16.32
C ASN A 556 9.00 1.15 15.19
N GLY A 557 9.09 2.46 14.98
CA GLY A 557 8.50 3.11 13.81
C GLY A 557 9.45 3.14 12.62
N GLY A 558 8.90 3.46 11.46
CA GLY A 558 9.61 3.55 10.20
C GLY A 558 8.92 4.43 9.16
N SER A 559 9.15 4.15 7.89
CA SER A 559 8.67 5.00 6.79
C SER A 559 7.15 4.96 6.62
N PHE A 560 6.58 6.04 6.08
CA PHE A 560 5.18 6.17 5.69
C PHE A 560 5.02 6.11 4.17
N GLY A 561 5.33 4.96 3.58
CA GLY A 561 5.38 4.79 2.12
C GLY A 561 4.25 3.97 1.50
N CYS A 562 3.18 3.65 2.24
CA CYS A 562 2.10 2.78 1.77
C CYS A 562 0.72 3.11 2.33
N ALA A 563 0.60 3.27 3.66
CA ALA A 563 -0.66 3.62 4.31
C ALA A 563 -0.61 5.07 4.80
N GLY A 564 -1.75 5.77 4.70
CA GLY A 564 -1.88 7.13 5.24
C GLY A 564 -2.47 7.11 6.65
N PRO A 565 -2.37 8.24 7.37
CA PRO A 565 -3.08 8.40 8.64
C PRO A 565 -4.59 8.42 8.40
N ILE A 566 -5.36 8.03 9.41
CA ILE A 566 -6.81 8.22 9.45
C ILE A 566 -7.18 9.10 10.64
N ILE A 567 -8.31 9.79 10.54
CA ILE A 567 -8.79 10.70 11.58
C ILE A 567 -10.23 10.32 11.91
N ALA A 568 -10.55 10.16 13.19
CA ALA A 568 -11.91 9.95 13.64
C ALA A 568 -12.04 10.35 15.11
N GLY A 569 -13.13 11.06 15.44
CA GLY A 569 -13.55 11.28 16.83
C GLY A 569 -12.49 11.93 17.74
N GLY A 570 -11.74 12.90 17.23
CA GLY A 570 -10.72 13.64 18.00
C GLY A 570 -9.34 12.97 17.98
N MET A 571 -9.18 11.90 17.22
CA MET A 571 -7.96 11.10 17.21
C MET A 571 -7.42 10.91 15.79
N LEU A 572 -6.10 10.93 15.67
CA LEU A 572 -5.36 10.52 14.48
C LEU A 572 -4.73 9.15 14.75
N TYR A 573 -4.92 8.20 13.85
CA TYR A 573 -4.29 6.87 13.91
C TYR A 573 -3.43 6.63 12.67
N VAL A 574 -2.25 6.06 12.85
CA VAL A 574 -1.36 5.72 11.74
C VAL A 574 -0.52 4.50 12.09
N ALA A 575 -0.29 3.63 11.11
CA ALA A 575 0.68 2.56 11.24
C ALA A 575 2.00 2.97 10.59
N SER A 576 3.12 2.67 11.26
CA SER A 576 4.45 3.15 10.89
C SER A 576 5.40 1.99 10.61
N GLY A 577 6.11 2.06 9.48
CA GLY A 577 7.04 1.04 9.03
C GLY A 577 6.69 0.52 7.65
N TYR A 578 7.46 0.85 6.63
CA TYR A 578 7.23 0.33 5.28
C TYR A 578 8.51 0.40 4.47
N THR A 579 9.05 -0.74 4.06
CA THR A 579 10.25 -0.78 3.21
C THR A 579 9.93 -0.49 1.75
N GLY A 580 8.85 -1.10 1.24
CA GLY A 580 8.45 -0.99 -0.16
C GLY A 580 9.60 -1.25 -1.16
N ILE A 581 9.42 -0.76 -2.38
CA ILE A 581 10.42 -0.90 -3.46
C ILE A 581 11.52 0.18 -3.43
N GLN A 582 11.36 1.23 -2.61
CA GLN A 582 12.31 2.36 -2.49
C GLN A 582 13.16 2.34 -1.22
N GLY A 583 13.22 1.19 -0.54
CA GLY A 583 14.12 0.98 0.59
C GLY A 583 13.82 1.86 1.80
N GLY A 584 12.54 2.06 2.11
CA GLY A 584 12.10 2.67 3.37
C GLY A 584 12.55 1.88 4.59
N SER A 585 12.31 2.41 5.79
CA SER A 585 12.62 1.71 7.03
C SER A 585 11.44 0.88 7.50
N GLN A 586 11.77 -0.31 8.00
CA GLN A 586 10.85 -1.22 8.68
C GLN A 586 10.26 -0.58 9.94
N GLY A 587 9.16 -1.15 10.39
CA GLY A 587 8.48 -0.77 11.61
C GLY A 587 7.20 -1.59 11.79
N ASN A 588 6.77 -1.69 13.03
CA ASN A 588 5.70 -2.58 13.46
C ASN A 588 4.82 -1.92 14.51
N VAL A 589 4.59 -0.61 14.41
CA VAL A 589 3.84 0.13 15.44
C VAL A 589 2.62 0.85 14.85
N VAL A 590 1.51 0.78 15.58
CA VAL A 590 0.33 1.63 15.40
C VAL A 590 0.39 2.74 16.44
N LEU A 591 0.23 3.98 15.99
CA LEU A 591 0.33 5.18 16.80
C LEU A 591 -1.01 5.90 16.82
N ALA A 592 -1.43 6.34 18.01
CA ALA A 592 -2.63 7.14 18.19
C ALA A 592 -2.28 8.49 18.81
N PHE A 593 -2.79 9.56 18.21
CA PHE A 593 -2.56 10.93 18.62
C PHE A 593 -3.88 11.64 18.91
N GLY A 594 -3.88 12.50 19.92
CA GLY A 594 -4.98 13.39 20.24
C GLY A 594 -4.45 14.70 20.85
N PRO A 595 -5.27 15.76 20.92
CA PRO A 595 -4.87 17.02 21.54
C PRO A 595 -4.57 16.80 23.03
N GLU A 596 -3.69 17.62 23.60
CA GLU A 596 -3.33 17.59 25.04
C GLU A 596 -4.52 17.40 25.96
#